data_AF-A0A6J1PPU6-F1
#
_entry.id   AF-A0A6J1PPU6-F1
#
_cell.length_a   1.000
_cell.length_b   1.000
_cell.length_c   1.000
_cell.angle_alpha   90.00
_cell.angle_beta   90.00
_cell.angle_gamma   90.00
#
_symmetry.space_group_name_H-M   'P 1'
#
loop_
_entity.id
_entity.type
_entity.pdbx_description
1 polymer ?
#
loop_
_entity_poly.entity_id
_entity_poly.type
_entity_poly.pdbx_seq_one_letter_code
_entity_poly.pdbx_strand_id
1 'polypeptide(L)'
;MMQQYMKELEQDPFDPEEFVERLAWRTVNDNTKDGGKTFFDPVIVHETFLQAIKDLQILQERQQKKCDKLEATLKEEEARHTFEILELQERNRHSIDLFHQLDERINLVATKVLHLGDQLESVNTPRARAVEAQKLMRHFSEFLSPGPLTDPIFTDKSSLNDAADVIQKLHLIAQELPSEKFEHAKKKIGVKYDEIERNLIEEFVRAHNREDAPHMRELASTLAHFKGYSQCIDAFIEQSQMGSFGGKDVFQDVIPMCTKYHKLMQQVFSNPEQVMAKFVLNIYHLRLQKYAVAKLADKNDSEKYLRNLYDLYTRTVKLSNDLKVFN
;
A
#
# COMPACT_ATOMS: atom_id res chain seq x y z
N MET A 1 39.44 -62.81 -4.71
CA MET A 1 40.53 -62.55 -5.68
C MET A 1 40.18 -61.36 -6.57
N MET A 2 39.27 -61.47 -7.55
CA MET A 2 38.99 -60.37 -8.50
C MET A 2 38.58 -58.99 -7.90
N GLN A 3 37.74 -58.95 -6.86
CA GLN A 3 37.38 -57.67 -6.20
C GLN A 3 38.53 -57.01 -5.43
N GLN A 4 39.54 -57.79 -5.04
CA GLN A 4 40.70 -57.30 -4.31
C GLN A 4 41.68 -56.61 -5.26
N TYR A 5 41.83 -57.13 -6.48
CA TYR A 5 42.57 -56.47 -7.56
C TYR A 5 41.91 -55.16 -7.99
N MET A 6 40.57 -55.09 -8.03
CA MET A 6 39.86 -53.88 -8.43
C MET A 6 40.19 -52.67 -7.52
N LYS A 7 40.23 -52.84 -6.19
CA LYS A 7 40.59 -51.76 -5.26
C LYS A 7 42.05 -51.30 -5.36
N GLU A 8 42.94 -52.19 -5.82
CA GLU A 8 44.37 -51.89 -6.02
C GLU A 8 44.59 -51.22 -7.39
N LEU A 9 43.82 -51.62 -8.40
CA LEU A 9 43.81 -51.02 -9.74
C LEU A 9 43.14 -49.64 -9.77
N GLU A 10 42.23 -49.37 -8.83
CA GLU A 10 41.57 -48.07 -8.65
C GLU A 10 42.38 -47.08 -7.78
N GLN A 11 43.61 -47.44 -7.36
CA GLN A 11 44.50 -46.51 -6.66
C GLN A 11 44.99 -45.44 -7.64
N ASP A 12 45.02 -44.18 -7.19
CA ASP A 12 45.54 -43.05 -7.96
C ASP A 12 46.69 -42.40 -7.19
N PRO A 13 47.95 -42.49 -7.66
CA PRO A 13 48.39 -43.13 -8.90
C PRO A 13 48.46 -44.67 -8.80
N PHE A 14 48.13 -45.35 -9.91
CA PHE A 14 48.32 -46.79 -10.02
C PHE A 14 49.79 -47.12 -10.28
N ASP A 15 50.41 -47.94 -9.42
CA ASP A 15 51.77 -48.45 -9.59
C ASP A 15 51.76 -49.95 -9.99
N PRO A 16 52.14 -50.27 -11.24
CA PRO A 16 52.20 -51.66 -11.70
C PRO A 16 53.24 -52.51 -10.98
N GLU A 17 54.36 -51.92 -10.55
CA GLU A 17 55.46 -52.64 -9.90
C GLU A 17 55.03 -53.03 -8.48
N GLU A 18 54.42 -52.09 -7.74
CA GLU A 18 53.88 -52.34 -6.41
C GLU A 18 52.78 -53.42 -6.42
N PHE A 19 51.92 -53.42 -7.45
CA PHE A 19 50.89 -54.45 -7.60
C PHE A 19 51.49 -55.85 -7.78
N VAL A 20 52.51 -55.98 -8.63
CA VAL A 20 53.22 -57.25 -8.89
C VAL A 20 53.97 -57.71 -7.64
N GLU A 21 54.61 -56.79 -6.90
CA GLU A 21 55.29 -57.10 -5.65
C GLU A 21 54.31 -57.58 -4.57
N ARG A 22 53.16 -56.90 -4.39
CA ARG A 22 52.12 -57.32 -3.43
C ARG A 22 51.52 -58.66 -3.82
N LEU A 23 51.34 -58.94 -5.11
CA LEU A 23 50.87 -60.23 -5.61
C LEU A 23 51.88 -61.34 -5.28
N ALA A 24 53.16 -61.13 -5.60
CA ALA A 24 54.23 -62.07 -5.28
C ALA A 24 54.38 -62.31 -3.77
N TRP A 25 54.30 -61.24 -2.97
CA TRP A 25 54.42 -61.32 -1.52
C TRP A 25 53.26 -62.09 -0.89
N ARG A 26 52.03 -61.90 -1.38
CA ARG A 26 50.86 -62.69 -0.95
C ARG A 26 51.05 -64.17 -1.24
N THR A 27 51.52 -64.54 -2.43
CA THR A 27 51.75 -65.95 -2.81
C THR A 27 52.83 -66.62 -1.97
N VAL A 28 53.91 -65.90 -1.66
CA VAL A 28 55.02 -66.43 -0.85
C VAL A 28 54.63 -66.55 0.62
N ASN A 29 53.83 -65.63 1.16
CA ASN A 29 53.40 -65.65 2.56
C ASN A 29 52.21 -66.60 2.84
N ASP A 30 51.32 -66.87 1.89
CA ASP A 30 50.19 -67.79 2.13
C ASP A 30 50.66 -69.25 2.37
N ASN A 31 51.90 -69.57 1.96
CA ASN A 31 52.56 -70.86 2.19
C ASN A 31 53.20 -71.00 3.59
N THR A 32 53.05 -70.01 4.49
CA THR A 32 53.72 -69.99 5.82
C THR A 32 52.92 -70.65 6.96
N LYS A 33 52.06 -71.63 6.67
CA LYS A 33 51.19 -72.23 7.71
C LYS A 33 51.86 -73.17 8.71
N ASP A 34 53.16 -73.48 8.58
CA ASP A 34 53.86 -74.23 9.63
C ASP A 34 55.33 -73.80 9.75
N GLY A 35 55.69 -73.24 10.91
CA GLY A 35 57.06 -73.31 11.43
C GLY A 35 58.18 -72.66 10.60
N GLY A 36 58.15 -71.34 10.45
CA GLY A 36 59.37 -70.51 10.50
C GLY A 36 60.41 -70.61 9.36
N LYS A 37 60.14 -71.29 8.24
CA LYS A 37 61.00 -71.22 7.04
C LYS A 37 60.16 -70.97 5.79
N THR A 38 60.41 -69.84 5.13
CA THR A 38 59.85 -69.50 3.82
C THR A 38 60.37 -70.47 2.77
N PHE A 39 59.53 -71.39 2.30
CA PHE A 39 59.85 -72.21 1.12
C PHE A 39 59.34 -71.48 -0.13
N PHE A 40 60.27 -70.92 -0.91
CA PHE A 40 59.93 -70.36 -2.22
C PHE A 40 59.68 -71.53 -3.18
N ASP A 41 58.43 -71.72 -3.59
CA ASP A 41 58.07 -72.69 -4.63
C ASP A 41 57.86 -71.93 -5.95
N PRO A 42 58.80 -72.06 -6.92
CA PRO A 42 58.69 -71.41 -8.22
C PRO A 42 57.41 -71.80 -8.99
N VAL A 43 56.89 -73.01 -8.77
CA VAL A 43 55.72 -73.52 -9.49
C VAL A 43 54.45 -72.83 -9.03
N ILE A 44 54.26 -72.67 -7.71
CA ILE A 44 53.09 -72.01 -7.12
C ILE A 44 53.05 -70.51 -7.49
N VAL A 45 54.21 -69.85 -7.49
CA VAL A 45 54.32 -68.45 -7.92
C VAL A 45 53.98 -68.30 -9.41
N HIS A 46 54.50 -69.19 -10.25
CA HIS A 46 54.18 -69.21 -11.68
C HIS A 46 52.68 -69.46 -11.93
N GLU A 47 52.07 -70.43 -11.25
CA GLU A 47 50.64 -70.73 -11.35
C GLU A 47 49.79 -69.55 -10.89
N THR A 48 50.19 -68.86 -9.81
CA THR A 48 49.46 -67.69 -9.29
C THR A 48 49.54 -66.51 -10.26
N PHE A 49 50.71 -66.24 -10.85
CA PHE A 49 50.84 -65.22 -11.90
C PHE A 49 50.02 -65.57 -13.14
N LEU A 50 50.04 -66.83 -13.60
CA LEU A 50 49.21 -67.27 -14.72
C LEU A 50 47.71 -67.09 -14.43
N GLN A 51 47.28 -67.39 -13.21
CA GLN A 51 45.89 -67.18 -12.81
C GLN A 51 45.54 -65.69 -12.71
N ALA A 52 46.42 -64.87 -12.15
CA ALA A 52 46.23 -63.42 -12.06
C ALA A 52 46.17 -62.76 -13.44
N ILE A 53 47.01 -63.18 -14.39
CA ILE A 53 46.94 -62.71 -15.79
C ILE A 53 45.60 -63.05 -16.42
N LYS A 54 45.11 -64.29 -16.24
CA LYS A 54 43.78 -64.71 -16.74
C LYS A 54 42.65 -63.89 -16.11
N ASP A 55 42.71 -63.68 -14.80
CA ASP A 55 41.71 -62.89 -14.07
C ASP A 55 41.71 -61.42 -14.52
N LEU A 56 42.89 -60.84 -14.74
CA LEU A 56 43.05 -59.47 -15.27
C LEU A 56 42.56 -59.34 -16.71
N GLN A 57 42.80 -60.34 -17.57
CA GLN A 57 42.25 -60.36 -18.94
C GLN A 57 40.71 -60.38 -18.91
N ILE A 58 40.10 -61.22 -18.08
CA ILE A 58 38.64 -61.26 -17.91
C ILE A 58 38.12 -59.92 -17.38
N LEU A 59 38.83 -59.31 -16.42
CA LEU A 59 38.46 -58.01 -15.87
C LEU A 59 38.56 -56.89 -16.91
N GLN A 60 39.63 -56.87 -17.71
CA GLN A 60 39.82 -55.94 -18.82
C GLN A 60 38.69 -56.07 -19.84
N GLU A 61 38.35 -57.28 -20.28
CA GLU A 61 37.24 -57.52 -21.21
C GLU A 61 35.91 -57.05 -20.64
N ARG A 62 35.67 -57.30 -19.34
CA ARG A 62 34.45 -56.85 -18.67
C ARG A 62 34.38 -55.33 -18.58
N GLN A 63 35.49 -54.67 -18.26
CA GLN A 63 35.55 -53.22 -18.16
C GLN A 63 35.43 -52.57 -19.54
N GLN A 64 36.07 -53.13 -20.57
CA GLN A 64 35.94 -52.67 -21.95
C GLN A 64 34.48 -52.73 -22.41
N LYS A 65 33.80 -53.87 -22.21
CA LYS A 65 32.36 -54.00 -22.54
C LYS A 65 31.49 -52.99 -21.80
N LYS A 66 31.85 -52.63 -20.57
CA LYS A 66 31.15 -51.60 -19.79
C LYS A 66 31.40 -50.20 -20.37
N CYS A 67 32.63 -49.88 -20.76
CA CYS A 67 32.98 -48.64 -21.44
C CYS A 67 32.22 -48.52 -22.77
N ASP A 68 32.29 -49.55 -23.63
CA ASP A 68 31.60 -49.56 -24.93
C ASP A 68 30.09 -49.33 -24.78
N LYS A 69 29.48 -49.96 -23.76
CA LYS A 69 28.05 -49.78 -23.48
C LYS A 69 27.75 -48.35 -23.01
N LEU A 70 28.56 -47.80 -22.12
CA LEU A 70 28.38 -46.43 -21.62
C LEU A 70 28.61 -45.40 -22.73
N GLU A 71 29.60 -45.60 -23.59
CA GLU A 71 29.86 -44.75 -24.76
C GLU A 71 28.70 -44.80 -25.77
N ALA A 72 28.14 -45.98 -26.03
CA ALA A 72 26.97 -46.13 -26.89
C ALA A 72 25.74 -45.41 -26.32
N THR A 73 25.46 -45.57 -25.02
CA THR A 73 24.37 -44.85 -24.35
C THR A 73 24.61 -43.35 -24.34
N LEU A 74 25.83 -42.89 -24.05
CA LEU A 74 26.18 -41.47 -24.08
C LEU A 74 25.92 -40.87 -25.46
N LYS A 75 26.35 -41.55 -26.53
CA LYS A 75 26.15 -41.09 -27.90
C LYS A 75 24.67 -41.00 -28.29
N GLU A 76 23.85 -41.97 -27.86
CA GLU A 76 22.40 -41.94 -28.09
C GLU A 76 21.72 -40.79 -27.35
N GLU A 77 22.08 -40.60 -26.08
CA GLU A 77 21.60 -39.51 -25.24
C GLU A 77 22.01 -38.13 -25.78
N GLU A 78 23.26 -37.97 -26.21
CA GLU A 78 23.76 -36.74 -26.85
C GLU A 78 23.01 -36.42 -28.14
N ALA A 79 22.76 -37.43 -28.97
CA ALA A 79 21.99 -37.25 -30.21
C ALA A 79 20.54 -36.84 -29.92
N ARG A 80 19.89 -37.47 -28.94
CA ARG A 80 18.54 -37.14 -28.52
C ARG A 80 18.45 -35.73 -27.94
N HIS A 81 19.34 -35.37 -27.02
CA HIS A 81 19.38 -34.03 -26.44
C HIS A 81 19.67 -32.95 -27.48
N THR A 82 20.55 -33.23 -28.44
CA THR A 82 20.81 -32.30 -29.55
C THR A 82 19.53 -32.05 -30.36
N PHE A 83 18.76 -33.09 -30.66
CA PHE A 83 17.49 -32.96 -31.38
C PHE A 83 16.45 -32.18 -30.56
N GLU A 84 16.28 -32.49 -29.29
CA GLU A 84 15.36 -31.78 -28.38
C GLU A 84 15.72 -30.30 -28.26
N ILE A 85 17.01 -29.96 -28.14
CA ILE A 85 17.46 -28.56 -28.09
C ILE A 85 17.10 -27.82 -29.38
N LEU A 86 17.30 -28.43 -30.55
CA LEU A 86 16.95 -27.82 -31.82
C LEU A 86 15.44 -27.58 -31.95
N GLU A 87 14.62 -28.54 -31.55
CA GLU A 87 13.16 -28.38 -31.55
C GLU A 87 12.71 -27.27 -30.58
N LEU A 88 13.29 -27.23 -29.38
CA LEU A 88 13.00 -26.18 -28.40
C LEU A 88 13.44 -24.80 -28.90
N GLN A 89 14.59 -24.69 -29.56
CA GLN A 89 15.06 -23.45 -30.16
C GLN A 89 14.11 -22.96 -31.26
N GLU A 90 13.64 -23.87 -32.13
CA GLU A 90 12.71 -23.53 -33.20
C GLU A 90 11.36 -23.07 -32.64
N ARG A 91 10.82 -23.79 -31.65
CA ARG A 91 9.58 -23.39 -30.98
C ARG A 91 9.73 -22.04 -30.28
N ASN A 92 10.86 -21.80 -29.63
CA ASN A 92 11.13 -20.53 -28.97
C ASN A 92 11.22 -19.37 -29.99
N ARG A 93 11.89 -19.59 -31.13
CA ARG A 93 11.92 -18.61 -32.23
C ARG A 93 10.51 -18.28 -32.71
N HIS A 94 9.67 -19.29 -32.93
CA HIS A 94 8.28 -19.07 -33.34
C HIS A 94 7.47 -18.30 -32.28
N SER A 95 7.66 -18.60 -30.99
CA SER A 95 7.04 -17.84 -29.90
C SER A 95 7.49 -16.39 -29.89
N ILE A 96 8.79 -16.11 -30.10
CA ILE A 96 9.32 -14.73 -30.17
C ILE A 96 8.68 -13.97 -31.35
N ASP A 97 8.56 -14.59 -32.51
CA ASP A 97 7.91 -13.97 -33.68
C ASP A 97 6.44 -13.63 -33.39
N LEU A 98 5.71 -14.52 -32.71
CA LEU A 98 4.34 -14.26 -32.28
C LEU A 98 4.26 -13.11 -31.27
N PHE A 99 5.21 -13.02 -30.34
CA PHE A 99 5.28 -11.90 -29.40
C PHE A 99 5.53 -10.57 -30.11
N HIS A 100 6.42 -10.53 -31.10
CA HIS A 100 6.65 -9.32 -31.90
C HIS A 100 5.40 -8.89 -32.66
N GLN A 101 4.68 -9.82 -33.30
CA GLN A 101 3.42 -9.51 -33.97
C GLN A 101 2.34 -9.00 -33.01
N LEU A 102 2.28 -9.57 -31.81
CA LEU A 102 1.35 -9.11 -30.78
C LEU A 102 1.71 -7.70 -30.32
N ASP A 103 2.99 -7.42 -30.07
CA ASP A 103 3.48 -6.11 -29.64
C ASP A 103 3.19 -5.03 -30.69
N GLU A 104 3.43 -5.31 -31.97
CA GLU A 104 3.05 -4.41 -33.07
C GLU A 104 1.55 -4.10 -33.07
N ARG A 105 0.70 -5.12 -32.87
CA ARG A 105 -0.75 -4.92 -32.79
C ARG A 105 -1.15 -4.11 -31.56
N ILE A 106 -0.53 -4.35 -30.41
CA ILE A 106 -0.76 -3.57 -29.19
C ILE A 106 -0.39 -2.11 -29.42
N ASN A 107 0.77 -1.84 -30.02
CA ASN A 107 1.24 -0.49 -30.33
C ASN A 107 0.29 0.23 -31.31
N LEU A 108 -0.20 -0.47 -32.34
CA LEU A 108 -1.19 0.07 -33.27
C LEU A 108 -2.52 0.39 -32.58
N VAL A 109 -3.01 -0.49 -31.71
CA VAL A 109 -4.24 -0.27 -30.95
C VAL A 109 -4.06 0.87 -29.96
N ALA A 110 -2.95 0.92 -29.22
CA ALA A 110 -2.65 1.98 -28.27
C ALA A 110 -2.63 3.36 -28.96
N THR A 111 -2.00 3.46 -30.13
CA THR A 111 -1.97 4.70 -30.92
C THR A 111 -3.38 5.11 -31.36
N LYS A 112 -4.21 4.17 -31.82
CA LYS A 112 -5.61 4.45 -32.21
C LYS A 112 -6.47 4.86 -31.02
N VAL A 113 -6.31 4.21 -29.87
CA VAL A 113 -7.04 4.52 -28.64
C VAL A 113 -6.67 5.89 -28.13
N LEU A 114 -5.38 6.26 -28.17
CA LEU A 114 -4.92 7.60 -27.82
C LEU A 114 -5.58 8.65 -28.72
N HIS A 115 -5.51 8.46 -30.04
CA HIS A 115 -6.13 9.42 -30.96
C HIS A 115 -7.65 9.53 -30.79
N LEU A 116 -8.34 8.41 -30.56
CA LEU A 116 -9.78 8.41 -30.28
C LEU A 116 -10.09 9.09 -28.94
N GLY A 117 -9.23 8.89 -27.93
CA GLY A 117 -9.29 9.57 -26.65
C GLY A 117 -9.18 11.07 -26.80
N ASP A 118 -8.17 11.56 -27.54
CA ASP A 118 -7.97 12.98 -27.83
C ASP A 118 -9.18 13.58 -28.56
N GLN A 119 -9.68 12.88 -29.59
CA GLN A 119 -10.87 13.32 -30.33
C GLN A 119 -12.09 13.39 -29.41
N LEU A 120 -12.31 12.37 -28.58
CA LEU A 120 -13.44 12.32 -27.68
C LEU A 120 -13.35 13.41 -26.60
N GLU A 121 -12.17 13.63 -26.03
CA GLU A 121 -11.94 14.70 -25.04
C GLU A 121 -12.12 16.08 -25.67
N SER A 122 -11.60 16.30 -26.89
CA SER A 122 -11.73 17.57 -27.61
C SER A 122 -13.18 17.96 -27.90
N VAL A 123 -14.08 16.98 -28.05
CA VAL A 123 -15.52 17.21 -28.25
C VAL A 123 -16.28 17.21 -26.93
N ASN A 124 -15.94 16.29 -26.01
CA ASN A 124 -16.69 16.10 -24.78
C ASN A 124 -16.46 17.24 -23.77
N THR A 125 -15.24 17.76 -23.66
CA THR A 125 -14.91 18.88 -22.76
C THR A 125 -15.69 20.16 -23.09
N PRO A 126 -15.70 20.69 -24.33
CA PRO A 126 -16.50 21.86 -24.66
C PRO A 126 -18.00 21.57 -24.59
N ARG A 127 -18.45 20.36 -24.94
CA ARG A 127 -19.86 19.97 -24.79
C ARG A 127 -20.29 19.98 -23.32
N ALA A 128 -19.52 19.37 -22.43
CA ALA A 128 -19.77 19.36 -20.99
C ALA A 128 -19.78 20.78 -20.43
N ARG A 129 -18.82 21.62 -20.84
CA ARG A 129 -18.77 23.04 -20.47
C ARG A 129 -20.01 23.81 -20.96
N ALA A 130 -20.48 23.56 -22.19
CA ALA A 130 -21.66 24.21 -22.75
C ALA A 130 -22.94 23.79 -22.01
N VAL A 131 -23.07 22.51 -21.64
CA VAL A 131 -24.19 22.00 -20.84
C VAL A 131 -24.21 22.63 -19.45
N GLU A 132 -23.07 22.69 -18.76
CA GLU A 132 -22.95 23.35 -17.46
C GLU A 132 -23.26 24.85 -17.55
N ALA A 133 -22.74 25.53 -18.57
CA ALA A 133 -23.04 26.94 -18.81
C ALA A 133 -24.54 27.15 -19.07
N GLN A 134 -25.19 26.31 -19.88
CA GLN A 134 -26.63 26.37 -20.13
C GLN A 134 -27.44 26.16 -18.85
N LYS A 135 -27.05 25.20 -18.01
CA LYS A 135 -27.66 24.96 -16.70
C LYS A 135 -27.57 26.20 -15.81
N LEU A 136 -26.38 26.78 -15.68
CA LEU A 136 -26.16 28.00 -14.89
C LEU A 136 -26.92 29.20 -15.45
N MET A 137 -26.95 29.39 -16.77
CA MET A 137 -27.71 30.47 -17.41
C MET A 137 -29.22 30.33 -17.16
N ARG A 138 -29.75 29.09 -17.17
CA ARG A 138 -31.16 28.82 -16.85
C ARG A 138 -31.48 29.22 -15.41
N HIS A 139 -30.70 28.76 -14.44
CA HIS A 139 -30.93 29.15 -13.04
C HIS A 139 -30.72 30.66 -12.85
N PHE A 140 -29.71 31.27 -13.46
CA PHE A 140 -29.49 32.72 -13.40
C PHE A 140 -30.68 33.53 -13.93
N SER A 141 -31.32 33.07 -15.02
CA SER A 141 -32.51 33.72 -15.59
C SER A 141 -33.69 33.78 -14.61
N GLU A 142 -33.78 32.81 -13.71
CA GLU A 142 -34.79 32.78 -12.65
C GLU A 142 -34.48 33.76 -11.51
N PHE A 143 -33.19 33.98 -11.21
CA PHE A 143 -32.75 35.02 -10.28
C PHE A 143 -32.96 36.43 -10.83
N LEU A 144 -32.98 36.61 -12.16
CA LEU A 144 -33.35 37.88 -12.81
C LEU A 144 -34.85 38.16 -12.72
N SER A 145 -35.68 37.13 -12.62
CA SER A 145 -37.13 37.28 -12.59
C SER A 145 -37.61 37.84 -11.24
N PRO A 146 -38.55 38.81 -11.22
CA PRO A 146 -39.04 39.45 -10.00
C PRO A 146 -39.96 38.55 -9.14
N GLY A 147 -40.12 37.27 -9.49
CA GLY A 147 -40.90 36.28 -8.74
C GLY A 147 -40.08 35.43 -7.75
N PRO A 148 -40.74 34.60 -6.92
CA PRO A 148 -40.07 33.60 -6.09
C PRO A 148 -39.32 32.58 -6.95
N LEU A 149 -38.31 31.93 -6.37
CA LEU A 149 -37.65 30.79 -7.03
C LEU A 149 -38.67 29.64 -7.12
N THR A 150 -38.87 29.15 -8.33
CA THR A 150 -39.75 28.04 -8.70
C THR A 150 -38.99 26.73 -8.86
N ASP A 151 -37.66 26.76 -9.02
CA ASP A 151 -36.86 25.56 -9.22
C ASP A 151 -36.91 24.65 -7.98
N PRO A 152 -37.25 23.35 -8.16
CA PRO A 152 -37.20 22.37 -7.07
C PRO A 152 -35.81 22.28 -6.42
N ILE A 153 -34.74 22.59 -7.14
CA ILE A 153 -33.38 22.59 -6.58
C ILE A 153 -33.23 23.61 -5.44
N PHE A 154 -33.93 24.75 -5.50
CA PHE A 154 -33.82 25.80 -4.48
C PHE A 154 -34.93 25.78 -3.43
N THR A 155 -35.94 24.92 -3.61
CA THR A 155 -37.14 24.85 -2.76
C THR A 155 -37.23 23.55 -1.96
N ASP A 156 -36.69 22.44 -2.47
CA ASP A 156 -36.62 21.19 -1.75
C ASP A 156 -35.37 21.11 -0.86
N LYS A 157 -35.51 20.50 0.32
CA LYS A 157 -34.40 20.23 1.24
C LYS A 157 -33.62 18.98 0.84
N SER A 158 -34.20 18.09 0.03
CA SER A 158 -33.53 16.86 -0.41
C SER A 158 -32.41 17.10 -1.43
N SER A 159 -32.47 18.21 -2.17
CA SER A 159 -31.53 18.61 -3.21
C SER A 159 -30.47 19.61 -2.72
N LEU A 160 -30.25 19.70 -1.40
CA LEU A 160 -29.37 20.72 -0.79
C LEU A 160 -27.94 20.71 -1.37
N ASN A 161 -27.38 19.54 -1.67
CA ASN A 161 -26.05 19.41 -2.28
C ASN A 161 -26.01 19.96 -3.71
N ASP A 162 -27.03 19.67 -4.53
CA ASP A 162 -27.15 20.20 -5.88
C ASP A 162 -27.37 21.71 -5.87
N ALA A 163 -28.18 22.20 -4.92
CA ALA A 163 -28.41 23.62 -4.69
C ALA A 163 -27.11 24.34 -4.32
N ALA A 164 -26.27 23.71 -3.49
CA ALA A 164 -24.99 24.23 -3.06
C ALA A 164 -24.00 24.40 -4.22
N ASP A 165 -23.86 23.38 -5.08
CA ASP A 165 -23.00 23.47 -6.26
C ASP A 165 -23.45 24.59 -7.21
N VAL A 166 -24.75 24.65 -7.52
CA VAL A 166 -25.29 25.67 -8.41
C VAL A 166 -25.17 27.08 -7.81
N ILE A 167 -25.54 27.29 -6.54
CA ILE A 167 -25.51 28.62 -5.93
C ILE A 167 -24.08 29.15 -5.77
N GLN A 168 -23.12 28.27 -5.49
CA GLN A 168 -21.70 28.65 -5.34
C GLN A 168 -21.13 29.13 -6.68
N LYS A 169 -21.37 28.38 -7.77
CA LYS A 169 -21.01 28.78 -9.14
C LYS A 169 -21.70 30.09 -9.54
N LEU A 170 -23.00 30.23 -9.26
CA LEU A 170 -23.75 31.45 -9.56
C LEU A 170 -23.25 32.65 -8.76
N HIS A 171 -22.87 32.48 -7.50
CA HIS A 171 -22.32 33.55 -6.67
C HIS A 171 -20.99 34.08 -7.22
N LEU A 172 -20.10 33.19 -7.68
CA LEU A 172 -18.85 33.58 -8.34
C LEU A 172 -19.12 34.36 -9.63
N ILE A 173 -20.01 33.88 -10.49
CA ILE A 173 -20.41 34.58 -11.73
C ILE A 173 -21.02 35.95 -11.40
N ALA A 174 -21.87 36.02 -10.38
CA ALA A 174 -22.51 37.26 -9.97
C ALA A 174 -21.52 38.32 -9.47
N GLN A 175 -20.36 37.93 -8.93
CA GLN A 175 -19.33 38.90 -8.54
C GLN A 175 -18.69 39.59 -9.76
N GLU A 176 -18.50 38.86 -10.87
CA GLU A 176 -17.88 39.35 -12.11
C GLU A 176 -18.81 40.24 -12.97
N LEU A 177 -20.12 40.23 -12.73
CA LEU A 177 -21.08 41.01 -13.54
C LEU A 177 -21.08 42.51 -13.20
N PRO A 178 -21.40 43.42 -14.12
CA PRO A 178 -21.54 44.85 -13.81
C PRO A 178 -22.70 45.11 -12.84
N SER A 179 -22.44 45.81 -11.74
CA SER A 179 -23.47 46.07 -10.71
C SER A 179 -24.61 46.96 -11.20
N GLU A 180 -24.36 47.88 -12.14
CA GLU A 180 -25.36 48.85 -12.65
C GLU A 180 -26.63 48.23 -13.22
N LYS A 181 -26.56 47.00 -13.76
CA LYS A 181 -27.69 46.32 -14.40
C LYS A 181 -28.20 45.10 -13.62
N PHE A 182 -27.37 44.52 -12.76
CA PHE A 182 -27.62 43.23 -12.13
C PHE A 182 -27.68 43.27 -10.60
N GLU A 183 -27.72 44.45 -9.99
CA GLU A 183 -27.72 44.62 -8.53
C GLU A 183 -28.81 43.79 -7.83
N HIS A 184 -30.04 43.80 -8.36
CA HIS A 184 -31.14 43.01 -7.79
C HIS A 184 -30.85 41.50 -7.79
N ALA A 185 -30.38 40.96 -8.93
CA ALA A 185 -30.06 39.54 -9.05
C ALA A 185 -28.86 39.16 -8.18
N LYS A 186 -27.82 40.00 -8.11
CA LYS A 186 -26.67 39.82 -7.21
C LYS A 186 -27.13 39.72 -5.75
N LYS A 187 -28.02 40.62 -5.32
CA LYS A 187 -28.55 40.61 -3.95
C LYS A 187 -29.38 39.36 -3.69
N LYS A 188 -30.24 38.95 -4.62
CA LYS A 188 -31.07 37.74 -4.53
C LYS A 188 -30.21 36.46 -4.45
N ILE A 189 -29.16 36.37 -5.28
CA ILE A 189 -28.17 35.27 -5.25
C ILE A 189 -27.41 35.27 -3.92
N GLY A 190 -26.97 36.44 -3.42
CA GLY A 190 -26.29 36.57 -2.14
C GLY A 190 -27.15 36.08 -0.97
N VAL A 191 -28.41 36.53 -0.89
CA VAL A 191 -29.33 36.08 0.17
C VAL A 191 -29.55 34.56 0.10
N LYS A 192 -29.71 34.00 -1.10
CA LYS A 192 -29.91 32.56 -1.26
C LYS A 192 -28.64 31.75 -0.97
N TYR A 193 -27.47 32.29 -1.30
CA TYR A 193 -26.17 31.74 -0.95
C TYR A 193 -26.04 31.64 0.58
N ASP A 194 -26.34 32.71 1.32
CA ASP A 194 -26.28 32.72 2.79
C ASP A 194 -27.33 31.79 3.43
N GLU A 195 -28.48 31.60 2.78
CA GLU A 195 -29.53 30.67 3.21
C GLU A 195 -29.07 29.21 3.04
N ILE A 196 -28.51 28.85 1.88
CA ILE A 196 -28.01 27.50 1.59
C ILE A 196 -26.82 27.18 2.49
N GLU A 197 -25.90 28.14 2.70
CA GLU A 197 -24.77 27.99 3.61
C GLU A 197 -25.25 27.65 5.04
N ARG A 198 -26.26 28.38 5.55
CA ARG A 198 -26.87 28.08 6.86
C ARG A 198 -27.52 26.70 6.90
N ASN A 199 -28.29 26.34 5.87
CA ASN A 199 -28.93 25.02 5.79
C ASN A 199 -27.91 23.87 5.75
N LEU A 200 -26.79 24.04 5.04
CA LEU A 200 -25.69 23.07 5.00
C LEU A 200 -25.03 22.90 6.38
N ILE A 201 -24.79 23.99 7.10
CA ILE A 201 -24.26 23.93 8.47
C ILE A 201 -25.25 23.24 9.42
N GLU A 202 -26.54 23.54 9.33
CA GLU A 202 -27.57 22.87 10.13
C GLU A 202 -27.63 21.36 9.84
N GLU A 203 -27.58 20.96 8.57
CA GLU A 203 -27.60 19.55 8.19
C GLU A 203 -26.30 18.85 8.61
N PHE A 204 -25.15 19.54 8.56
CA PHE A 204 -23.89 19.02 9.08
C PHE A 204 -23.96 18.74 10.59
N VAL A 205 -24.56 19.65 11.38
CA VAL A 205 -24.78 19.44 12.82
C VAL A 205 -25.75 18.29 13.07
N ARG A 206 -26.78 18.12 12.24
CA ARG A 206 -27.69 16.97 12.32
C ARG A 206 -27.00 15.65 11.98
N ALA A 207 -26.17 15.62 10.95
CA ALA A 207 -25.36 14.45 10.57
C ALA A 207 -24.40 14.06 11.70
N HIS A 208 -23.79 15.06 12.35
CA HIS A 208 -22.96 14.85 13.53
C HIS A 208 -23.73 14.20 14.69
N ASN A 209 -24.96 14.67 14.96
CA ASN A 209 -25.82 14.09 16.01
C ASN A 209 -26.28 12.66 15.70
N ARG A 210 -26.26 12.25 14.43
CA ARG A 210 -26.56 10.89 13.98
C ARG A 210 -25.31 10.00 13.89
N GLU A 211 -24.13 10.54 14.21
CA GLU A 211 -22.82 9.89 14.06
C GLU A 211 -22.53 9.42 12.61
N ASP A 212 -23.05 10.13 11.61
CA ASP A 212 -22.86 9.83 10.18
C ASP A 212 -21.62 10.53 9.60
N ALA A 213 -20.46 9.89 9.77
CA ALA A 213 -19.18 10.39 9.26
C ALA A 213 -19.11 10.56 7.73
N PRO A 214 -19.59 9.63 6.87
CA PRO A 214 -19.51 9.82 5.42
C PRO A 214 -20.37 11.00 4.94
N HIS A 215 -21.58 11.18 5.47
CA HIS A 215 -22.41 12.32 5.08
C HIS A 215 -21.82 13.65 5.56
N MET A 216 -21.23 13.69 6.76
CA MET A 216 -20.48 14.85 7.24
C MET A 216 -19.31 15.21 6.32
N ARG A 217 -18.60 14.22 5.78
CA ARG A 217 -17.47 14.44 4.85
C ARG A 217 -17.93 15.09 3.55
N GLU A 218 -19.04 14.61 2.97
CA GLU A 218 -19.63 15.21 1.77
C GLU A 218 -20.01 16.67 2.02
N LEU A 219 -20.72 16.94 3.13
CA LEU A 219 -21.12 18.30 3.51
C LEU A 219 -19.92 19.20 3.77
N ALA A 220 -18.88 18.70 4.45
CA ALA A 220 -17.65 19.46 4.71
C ALA A 220 -16.88 19.77 3.42
N SER A 221 -16.85 18.85 2.46
CA SER A 221 -16.23 19.05 1.15
C SER A 221 -16.97 20.11 0.34
N THR A 222 -18.30 20.11 0.37
CA THR A 222 -19.13 21.14 -0.27
C THR A 222 -18.93 22.49 0.41
N LEU A 223 -19.01 22.55 1.74
CA LEU A 223 -18.84 23.76 2.55
C LEU A 223 -17.41 24.35 2.48
N ALA A 224 -16.38 23.57 2.14
CA ALA A 224 -15.02 24.09 1.99
C ALA A 224 -14.90 25.17 0.91
N HIS A 225 -15.81 25.16 -0.07
CA HIS A 225 -15.86 26.15 -1.14
C HIS A 225 -16.68 27.40 -0.77
N PHE A 226 -17.27 27.41 0.42
CA PHE A 226 -18.10 28.49 0.95
C PHE A 226 -17.32 29.34 1.96
N LYS A 227 -17.64 30.63 2.04
CA LYS A 227 -17.05 31.58 2.99
C LYS A 227 -17.30 31.17 4.46
N GLY A 228 -18.44 30.56 4.74
CA GLY A 228 -18.86 30.11 6.07
C GLY A 228 -18.22 28.80 6.55
N TYR A 229 -17.22 28.25 5.85
CA TYR A 229 -16.54 27.02 6.29
C TYR A 229 -16.02 27.10 7.74
N SER A 230 -15.53 28.28 8.16
CA SER A 230 -15.08 28.48 9.54
C SER A 230 -16.21 28.33 10.56
N GLN A 231 -17.43 28.75 10.22
CA GLN A 231 -18.62 28.62 11.05
C GLN A 231 -19.07 27.16 11.16
N CYS A 232 -18.90 26.37 10.09
CA CYS A 232 -19.10 24.92 10.15
C CYS A 232 -18.14 24.26 11.15
N ILE A 233 -16.87 24.68 11.15
CA ILE A 233 -15.88 24.19 12.13
C ILE A 233 -16.27 24.65 13.55
N ASP A 234 -16.70 25.89 13.73
CA ASP A 234 -17.13 26.39 15.04
C ASP A 234 -18.33 25.61 15.58
N ALA A 235 -19.35 25.38 14.74
CA ALA A 235 -20.52 24.56 15.09
C ALA A 235 -20.13 23.11 15.43
N PHE A 236 -19.18 22.52 14.69
CA PHE A 236 -18.63 21.19 15.00
C PHE A 236 -17.96 21.16 16.37
N ILE A 237 -17.12 22.15 16.68
CA ILE A 237 -16.40 22.25 17.96
C ILE A 237 -17.41 22.40 19.10
N GLU A 238 -18.39 23.29 18.95
CA GLU A 238 -19.43 23.52 19.96
C GLU A 238 -20.24 22.25 20.22
N GLN A 239 -20.72 21.59 19.16
CA GLN A 239 -21.53 20.38 19.28
C GLN A 239 -20.75 19.22 19.92
N SER A 240 -19.48 19.06 19.54
CA SER A 240 -18.58 18.05 20.10
C SER A 240 -18.33 18.23 21.60
N GLN A 241 -18.38 19.48 22.09
CA GLN A 241 -18.19 19.82 23.50
C GLN A 241 -19.49 19.75 24.34
N MET A 242 -20.67 19.92 23.74
CA MET A 242 -21.95 20.00 24.49
C MET A 242 -22.27 18.73 25.30
N GLY A 243 -21.80 17.55 24.87
CA GLY A 243 -22.07 16.27 25.55
C GLY A 243 -20.91 15.69 26.37
N SER A 244 -19.72 16.30 26.34
CA SER A 244 -18.48 15.62 26.78
C SER A 244 -18.03 15.91 28.22
N PHE A 245 -18.53 16.97 28.87
CA PHE A 245 -18.04 17.44 30.17
C PHE A 245 -19.08 17.31 31.29
N GLY A 246 -19.41 16.07 31.67
CA GLY A 246 -20.28 15.77 32.82
C GLY A 246 -19.52 15.48 34.13
N GLY A 247 -18.20 15.34 34.08
CA GLY A 247 -17.36 14.96 35.22
C GLY A 247 -16.99 16.11 36.16
N LYS A 248 -16.57 15.78 37.39
CA LYS A 248 -16.02 16.75 38.36
C LYS A 248 -14.66 17.33 37.97
N ASP A 249 -13.99 16.72 36.98
CA ASP A 249 -12.60 17.02 36.64
C ASP A 249 -12.39 17.16 35.12
N VAL A 250 -12.43 18.40 34.66
CA VAL A 250 -12.34 18.77 33.23
C VAL A 250 -11.08 18.19 32.57
N PHE A 251 -9.95 18.12 33.29
CA PHE A 251 -8.68 17.66 32.71
C PHE A 251 -8.66 16.17 32.37
N GLN A 252 -9.45 15.33 33.05
CA GLN A 252 -9.53 13.90 32.75
C GLN A 252 -10.33 13.62 31.48
N ASP A 253 -11.33 14.46 31.20
CA ASP A 253 -12.23 14.29 30.06
C ASP A 253 -11.64 14.83 28.74
N VAL A 254 -10.67 15.76 28.80
CA VAL A 254 -10.08 16.40 27.60
C VAL A 254 -9.35 15.40 26.70
N ILE A 255 -8.47 14.54 27.23
CA ILE A 255 -7.65 13.64 26.40
C ILE A 255 -8.49 12.57 25.67
N PRO A 256 -9.43 11.86 26.33
CA PRO A 256 -10.32 10.93 25.65
C PRO A 256 -11.16 11.61 24.56
N MET A 257 -11.65 12.83 24.84
CA MET A 257 -12.43 13.62 23.90
C MET A 257 -11.60 14.00 22.67
N CYS A 258 -10.38 14.53 22.87
CA CYS A 258 -9.45 14.85 21.79
C CYS A 258 -9.14 13.61 20.94
N THR A 259 -8.91 12.45 21.56
CA THR A 259 -8.66 11.20 20.83
C THR A 259 -9.86 10.76 20.00
N LYS A 260 -11.08 10.83 20.55
CA LYS A 260 -12.32 10.47 19.84
C LYS A 260 -12.53 11.37 18.62
N TYR A 261 -12.49 12.69 18.83
CA TYR A 261 -12.79 13.64 17.77
C TYR A 261 -11.64 13.81 16.77
N HIS A 262 -10.39 13.54 17.13
CA HIS A 262 -9.28 13.53 16.17
C HIS A 262 -9.50 12.49 15.06
N LYS A 263 -9.94 11.28 15.41
CA LYS A 263 -10.29 10.24 14.41
C LYS A 263 -11.45 10.68 13.51
N LEU A 264 -12.48 11.32 14.08
CA LEU A 264 -13.61 11.83 13.31
C LEU A 264 -13.18 12.98 12.38
N MET A 265 -12.33 13.89 12.86
CA MET A 265 -11.81 15.01 12.07
C MET A 265 -11.00 14.51 10.87
N GLN A 266 -10.16 13.49 11.05
CA GLN A 266 -9.40 12.86 9.95
C GLN A 266 -10.29 12.24 8.87
N GLN A 267 -11.49 11.78 9.23
CA GLN A 267 -12.44 11.19 8.27
C GLN A 267 -13.26 12.26 7.55
N VAL A 268 -13.60 13.36 8.23
CA VAL A 268 -14.56 14.36 7.76
C VAL A 268 -13.89 15.53 7.02
N PHE A 269 -12.73 16.00 7.49
CA PHE A 269 -12.12 17.24 6.99
C PHE A 269 -10.84 16.97 6.21
N SER A 270 -10.61 17.76 5.15
CA SER A 270 -9.40 17.69 4.33
C SER A 270 -8.14 18.16 5.06
N ASN A 271 -8.29 19.09 6.03
CA ASN A 271 -7.20 19.59 6.86
C ASN A 271 -7.51 19.37 8.36
N PRO A 272 -7.31 18.15 8.88
CA PRO A 272 -7.67 17.81 10.25
C PRO A 272 -6.79 18.51 11.30
N GLU A 273 -5.54 18.82 10.99
CA GLU A 273 -4.61 19.50 11.91
C GLU A 273 -5.10 20.90 12.27
N GLN A 274 -5.54 21.68 11.27
CA GLN A 274 -6.07 23.02 11.51
C GLN A 274 -7.35 23.01 12.35
N VAL A 275 -8.24 22.03 12.10
CA VAL A 275 -9.46 21.84 12.88
C VAL A 275 -9.13 21.43 14.32
N MET A 276 -8.14 20.54 14.49
CA MET A 276 -7.69 20.08 15.80
C MET A 276 -7.03 21.20 16.61
N ALA A 277 -6.20 22.03 15.99
CA ALA A 277 -5.60 23.20 16.64
C ALA A 277 -6.68 24.17 17.15
N LYS A 278 -7.70 24.46 16.32
CA LYS A 278 -8.84 25.30 16.70
C LYS A 278 -9.69 24.67 17.81
N PHE A 279 -9.90 23.35 17.77
CA PHE A 279 -10.60 22.59 18.80
C PHE A 279 -9.87 22.65 20.16
N VAL A 280 -8.55 22.40 20.17
CA VAL A 280 -7.72 22.50 21.37
C VAL A 280 -7.73 23.94 21.91
N LEU A 281 -7.54 24.95 21.06
CA LEU A 281 -7.57 26.35 21.48
C LEU A 281 -8.91 26.72 22.14
N ASN A 282 -10.03 26.24 21.58
CA ASN A 282 -11.35 26.45 22.16
C ASN A 282 -11.47 25.79 23.55
N ILE A 283 -10.94 24.58 23.75
CA ILE A 283 -10.91 23.93 25.08
C ILE A 283 -10.13 24.77 26.10
N TYR A 284 -8.96 25.30 25.72
CA TYR A 284 -8.17 26.15 26.61
C TYR A 284 -8.91 27.44 27.01
N HIS A 285 -9.48 28.15 26.04
CA HIS A 285 -10.13 29.45 26.28
C HIS A 285 -11.54 29.34 26.90
N LEU A 286 -12.37 28.40 26.46
CA LEU A 286 -13.76 28.33 26.92
C LEU A 286 -13.94 27.45 28.14
N ARG A 287 -13.14 26.40 28.32
CA ARG A 287 -13.34 25.40 29.39
C ARG A 287 -12.27 25.52 30.47
N LEU A 288 -11.01 25.32 30.13
CA LEU A 288 -9.92 25.32 31.11
C LEU A 288 -9.75 26.69 31.77
N GLN A 289 -9.83 27.78 30.99
CA GLN A 289 -9.78 29.13 31.55
C GLN A 289 -10.93 29.39 32.52
N LYS A 290 -12.18 29.03 32.17
CA LYS A 290 -13.34 29.18 33.07
C LYS A 290 -13.18 28.34 34.35
N TYR A 291 -12.71 27.10 34.22
CA TYR A 291 -12.45 26.22 35.37
C TYR A 291 -11.34 26.77 36.28
N ALA A 292 -10.23 27.23 35.69
CA ALA A 292 -9.12 27.82 36.44
C ALA A 292 -9.55 29.10 37.16
N VAL A 293 -10.28 30.00 36.48
CA VAL A 293 -10.82 31.23 37.09
C VAL A 293 -11.77 30.90 38.24
N ALA A 294 -12.66 29.91 38.08
CA ALA A 294 -13.58 29.51 39.15
C ALA A 294 -12.85 28.91 40.36
N LYS A 295 -11.84 28.05 40.14
CA LYS A 295 -11.05 27.41 41.22
C LYS A 295 -10.09 28.39 41.92
N LEU A 296 -9.73 29.49 41.26
CA LEU A 296 -8.87 30.57 41.76
C LEU A 296 -9.67 31.83 42.20
N ALA A 297 -11.00 31.77 42.21
CA ALA A 297 -11.85 32.91 42.58
C ALA A 297 -11.79 33.21 44.09
N ASP A 298 -11.63 32.19 44.92
CA ASP A 298 -11.49 32.32 46.37
C ASP A 298 -10.05 32.70 46.74
N LYS A 299 -9.86 33.99 47.08
CA LYS A 299 -8.56 34.58 47.45
C LYS A 299 -8.40 34.82 48.95
N ASN A 300 -9.36 34.39 49.76
CA ASN A 300 -9.35 34.66 51.21
C ASN A 300 -8.28 33.82 51.94
N ASP A 301 -7.92 32.67 51.37
CA ASP A 301 -6.89 31.77 51.89
C ASP A 301 -5.71 31.68 50.92
N SER A 302 -4.60 32.32 51.29
CA SER A 302 -3.38 32.38 50.47
C SER A 302 -2.71 31.02 50.29
N GLU A 303 -2.77 30.13 51.29
CA GLU A 303 -2.15 28.81 51.18
C GLU A 303 -2.95 27.92 50.22
N LYS A 304 -4.27 27.92 50.35
CA LYS A 304 -5.18 27.19 49.46
C LYS A 304 -5.11 27.72 48.02
N TYR A 305 -5.01 29.04 47.84
CA TYR A 305 -4.83 29.66 46.53
C TYR A 305 -3.53 29.19 45.85
N LEU A 306 -2.39 29.24 46.56
CA LEU A 306 -1.09 28.82 46.03
C LEU A 306 -1.06 27.32 45.70
N ARG A 307 -1.64 26.46 46.55
CA ARG A 307 -1.77 25.02 46.27
C ARG A 307 -2.63 24.75 45.04
N ASN A 308 -3.77 25.45 44.91
CA ASN A 308 -4.64 25.34 43.73
C ASN A 308 -3.96 25.83 42.45
N LEU A 309 -3.18 26.92 42.53
CA LEU A 309 -2.44 27.45 41.39
C LEU A 309 -1.35 26.49 40.93
N TYR A 310 -0.58 25.93 41.87
CA TYR A 310 0.46 24.94 41.56
C TYR A 310 -0.12 23.65 40.96
N ASP A 311 -1.23 23.15 41.52
CA ASP A 311 -1.97 22.01 40.98
C ASP A 311 -2.46 22.28 39.54
N LEU A 312 -3.17 23.40 39.33
CA LEU A 312 -3.67 23.78 38.01
C LEU A 312 -2.54 23.94 36.99
N TYR A 313 -1.43 24.58 37.36
CA TYR A 313 -0.29 24.76 36.46
C TYR A 313 0.35 23.40 36.10
N THR A 314 0.64 22.57 37.09
CA THR A 314 1.25 21.24 36.87
C THR A 314 0.37 20.37 35.96
N ARG A 315 -0.94 20.38 36.20
CA ARG A 315 -1.91 19.63 35.39
C ARG A 315 -2.06 20.19 33.97
N THR A 316 -2.00 21.51 33.81
CA THR A 316 -2.02 22.15 32.48
C THR A 316 -0.76 21.85 31.68
N VAL A 317 0.42 21.85 32.31
CA VAL A 317 1.69 21.48 31.67
C VAL A 317 1.66 20.01 31.23
N LYS A 318 1.17 19.11 32.11
CA LYS A 318 0.98 17.70 31.76
C LYS A 318 0.04 17.54 30.56
N LEU A 319 -1.14 18.17 30.61
CA LEU A 319 -2.12 18.15 29.52
C LEU A 319 -1.52 18.70 28.22
N SER A 320 -0.75 19.79 28.28
CA SER A 320 -0.09 20.37 27.10
C SER A 320 0.91 19.41 26.47
N ASN A 321 1.67 18.66 27.27
CA ASN A 321 2.57 17.63 26.76
C ASN A 321 1.81 16.45 26.16
N ASP A 322 0.72 16.01 26.78
CA ASP A 322 -0.12 14.92 26.28
C ASP A 322 -0.83 15.31 24.97
N LEU A 323 -1.20 16.58 24.80
CA LEU A 323 -1.84 17.11 23.59
C LEU A 323 -0.87 17.34 22.42
N LYS A 324 0.45 17.37 22.63
CA LYS A 324 1.44 17.48 21.54
C LYS A 324 1.34 16.33 20.53
N VAL A 325 0.77 15.19 20.93
CA VAL A 325 0.58 14.02 20.06
C VAL A 325 -0.43 14.28 18.93
N PHE A 326 -1.27 15.32 19.05
CA PHE A 326 -2.30 15.67 18.07
C PHE A 326 -1.92 16.84 17.13
N ASN A 327 -0.67 17.33 17.23
CA ASN A 327 -0.11 18.41 16.41
C ASN A 327 0.83 17.87 15.34
#